data_AF-A0A6A4PHV9-F1
#
_entry.id   AF-A0A6A4PHV9-F1
#
_cell.length_a   1.000
_cell.length_b   1.000
_cell.length_c   1.000
_cell.angle_alpha   90.00
_cell.angle_beta   90.00
_cell.angle_gamma   90.00
#
_symmetry.space_group_name_H-M   'P 1'
#
loop_
_entity.id
_entity.type
_entity.pdbx_description
1 polymer ?
#
loop_
_entity_poly.entity_id
_entity_poly.type
_entity_poly.pdbx_seq_one_letter_code
_entity_poly.pdbx_strand_id
1 'polypeptide(L)' 'MPEWVVTITNKCNCVQVNVKLNCQGFQTVEKIEPFTILPISGNECLVNFGNPLYKDPVTFKYAWTTSFPLNPVSSEIACP' A
#
# COMPACT_ATOMS: atom_id res chain seq x y z
N MET A 1 -12.93 4.65 16.36
CA MET A 1 -13.35 4.02 15.08
C MET A 1 -12.56 2.72 14.93
N PRO A 2 -13.04 1.66 14.25
CA PRO A 2 -12.24 0.45 14.08
C PRO A 2 -10.88 0.73 13.42
N GLU A 3 -9.85 0.04 13.88
CA GLU A 3 -8.52 0.04 13.26
C GLU A 3 -8.36 -1.20 12.38
N TRP A 4 -7.76 -1.01 11.21
CA TRP A 4 -7.46 -2.07 10.26
C TRP A 4 -5.95 -2.13 10.04
N VAL A 5 -5.38 -3.33 10.23
CA VAL A 5 -3.98 -3.62 9.91
C VAL A 5 -3.91 -4.16 8.49
N VAL A 6 -3.09 -3.51 7.65
CA VAL A 6 -2.83 -3.96 6.28
C VAL A 6 -1.40 -4.43 6.19
N THR A 7 -1.21 -5.60 5.59
CA THR A 7 0.10 -6.18 5.32
C THR A 7 0.23 -6.48 3.83
N ILE A 8 1.18 -5.82 3.18
CA ILE A 8 1.51 -5.99 1.76
C ILE A 8 2.75 -6.89 1.67
N THR A 9 2.66 -7.97 0.90
CA THR A 9 3.75 -8.95 0.71
C THR A 9 4.08 -9.11 -0.76
N ASN A 10 5.37 -9.04 -1.12
CA ASN A 10 5.82 -9.41 -2.46
C ASN A 10 6.01 -10.93 -2.57
N LYS A 11 5.08 -11.59 -3.25
CA LYS A 11 5.16 -13.04 -3.51
C LYS A 11 5.93 -13.39 -4.80
N CYS A 12 6.32 -12.41 -5.60
CA CYS A 12 7.06 -12.61 -6.85
C CYS A 12 8.53 -12.98 -6.58
N ASN A 13 9.20 -13.61 -7.55
CA ASN A 13 10.63 -13.93 -7.43
C ASN A 13 11.54 -12.71 -7.51
N CYS A 14 11.12 -11.69 -8.27
CA CYS A 14 11.84 -10.44 -8.42
C CYS A 14 11.28 -9.34 -7.51
N VAL A 15 12.12 -8.33 -7.25
CA VAL A 15 11.73 -7.11 -6.55
C VAL A 15 10.65 -6.40 -7.37
N GLN A 16 9.63 -5.89 -6.68
CA GLN A 16 8.61 -5.03 -7.28
C GLN A 16 8.90 -3.58 -6.89
N VAL A 17 8.92 -2.67 -7.85
CA VAL A 17 9.06 -1.22 -7.63
C VAL A 17 7.82 -0.50 -8.16
N ASN A 18 7.61 0.75 -7.77
CA ASN A 18 6.48 1.56 -8.23
C ASN A 18 5.12 0.85 -8.10
N VAL A 19 4.93 0.11 -7.00
CA VAL A 19 3.70 -0.64 -6.77
C VAL A 19 2.56 0.31 -6.46
N LYS A 20 1.50 0.24 -7.27
CA LYS A 20 0.30 1.06 -7.13
C LYS A 20 -0.89 0.23 -6.69
N LEU A 21 -1.67 0.77 -5.75
CA LEU A 21 -2.93 0.21 -5.28
C LEU A 21 -4.09 1.11 -5.69
N ASN A 22 -5.26 0.50 -5.90
CA ASN A 22 -6.50 1.25 -6.08
C ASN A 22 -6.93 1.81 -4.72
N CYS A 23 -6.99 3.14 -4.65
CA CYS A 23 -7.39 3.89 -3.47
C CYS A 23 -8.60 4.78 -3.72
N GLN A 24 -9.34 4.53 -4.80
CA GLN A 24 -10.54 5.30 -5.11
C GLN A 24 -11.57 5.14 -3.99
N GLY A 25 -11.87 6.24 -3.29
CA GLY A 25 -12.80 6.25 -2.17
C GLY A 25 -12.22 5.72 -0.85
N PHE A 26 -10.91 5.47 -0.77
CA PHE A 26 -10.25 5.18 0.49
C PHE A 26 -10.33 6.40 1.41
N GLN A 27 -10.74 6.17 2.66
CA GLN A 27 -10.82 7.20 3.69
C GLN A 27 -10.23 6.69 5.00
N THR A 28 -9.67 7.61 5.77
CA THR A 28 -9.28 7.35 7.15
C THR A 28 -9.39 8.64 7.96
N VAL A 29 -9.71 8.54 9.26
CA VAL A 29 -9.74 9.70 10.16
C VAL A 29 -8.44 9.91 10.93
N GLU A 30 -7.53 8.93 10.85
CA GLU A 30 -6.23 8.99 11.50
C GLU A 30 -5.14 9.09 10.43
N LYS A 31 -4.01 9.66 10.82
CA LYS A 31 -2.83 9.61 9.95
C LYS A 31 -2.40 8.14 9.83
N ILE A 32 -2.12 7.72 8.60
CA ILE A 32 -1.52 6.41 8.36
C ILE A 32 -0.13 6.42 8.99
N GLU A 33 0.17 5.44 9.83
CA GLU A 33 1.49 5.27 10.41
C GLU A 33 2.09 3.91 9.99
N PRO A 34 3.33 3.89 9.50
CA PRO A 34 4.16 5.06 9.16
C PRO A 34 3.61 5.78 7.91
N PHE A 35 3.58 7.13 7.97
CA PHE A 35 3.04 8.03 6.92
C PHE A 35 3.68 7.84 5.54
N THR A 36 4.81 7.15 5.51
CA THR A 36 5.64 6.90 4.34
C THR A 36 5.12 5.80 3.40
N ILE A 37 4.02 5.11 3.75
CA ILE A 37 3.64 3.89 3.02
C ILE A 37 2.61 4.12 1.90
N LEU A 38 1.71 5.10 2.00
CA LEU A 38 0.65 5.33 1.00
C LEU A 38 0.34 6.81 0.76
N PRO A 39 1.19 7.57 0.04
CA PRO A 39 0.74 8.80 -0.58
C PRO A 39 -0.43 8.50 -1.55
N ILE A 40 -1.57 9.14 -1.30
CA ILE A 40 -2.74 9.10 -2.18
C ILE A 40 -2.52 10.10 -3.32
N SER A 41 -2.53 9.64 -4.56
CA SER A 41 -2.41 10.46 -5.77
C SER A 41 -3.64 10.23 -6.66
N GLY A 42 -4.68 11.04 -6.46
CA GLY A 42 -5.96 10.84 -7.15
C GLY A 42 -6.64 9.54 -6.71
N ASN A 43 -6.86 8.61 -7.64
CA ASN A 43 -7.50 7.31 -7.38
C ASN A 43 -6.51 6.18 -7.06
N GLU A 44 -5.20 6.43 -7.16
CA GLU A 44 -4.15 5.44 -6.92
C GLU A 44 -3.34 5.84 -5.68
N CYS A 45 -2.89 4.86 -4.91
CA CYS A 45 -1.83 5.07 -3.92
C CYS A 45 -0.54 4.40 -4.36
N LEU A 46 0.58 5.03 -4.06
CA LEU A 46 1.90 4.46 -4.28
C LEU A 46 2.41 3.80 -2.99
N VAL A 47 2.78 2.52 -3.05
CA VAL A 47 3.29 1.78 -1.87
C VAL A 47 4.74 2.18 -1.59
N ASN A 48 5.05 2.49 -0.33
CA ASN A 48 6.42 2.77 0.14
C ASN A 48 7.13 3.86 -0.71
N PHE A 49 6.39 4.88 -1.17
CA PHE A 49 6.88 5.89 -2.13
C PHE A 49 7.50 5.34 -3.42
N GLY A 50 7.08 4.15 -3.85
CA GLY A 50 7.59 3.50 -5.06
C GLY A 50 8.93 2.80 -4.85
N ASN A 51 9.47 2.83 -3.63
CA ASN A 51 10.68 2.11 -3.29
C ASN A 51 10.52 0.59 -3.50
N PRO A 52 11.64 -0.12 -3.72
CA PRO A 52 11.69 -1.57 -3.76
C PRO A 52 10.90 -2.28 -2.66
N LEU A 53 9.96 -3.12 -3.07
CA LEU A 53 9.34 -4.14 -2.25
C LEU A 53 10.09 -5.46 -2.43
N TYR A 54 10.95 -5.75 -1.46
CA TYR A 54 11.60 -7.05 -1.30
C TYR A 54 10.63 -8.07 -0.70
N LYS A 55 11.15 -9.18 -0.18
CA LYS A 55 10.35 -10.21 0.50
C LYS A 55 9.78 -9.77 1.84
N ASP A 56 10.38 -8.75 2.46
CA ASP A 56 9.90 -8.24 3.73
C ASP A 56 8.54 -7.54 3.57
N PRO A 57 7.57 -7.84 4.45
CA PRO A 57 6.26 -7.24 4.37
C PRO A 57 6.29 -5.77 4.75
N VAL A 58 5.46 -4.97 4.09
CA VAL A 58 5.16 -3.60 4.49
C VAL A 58 3.83 -3.61 5.24
N THR A 59 3.82 -3.08 6.46
CA THR A 59 2.62 -3.05 7.31
C THR A 59 2.30 -1.62 7.75
N PHE A 60 1.02 -1.27 7.71
CA PHE A 60 0.52 0.00 8.22
C PHE A 60 -0.89 -0.17 8.77
N LYS A 61 -1.37 0.86 9.46
CA LYS A 61 -2.72 0.93 10.00
C LYS A 61 -3.51 2.09 9.43
N TYR A 62 -4.83 1.92 9.37
CA TYR A 62 -5.76 3.01 9.15
C TYR A 62 -7.02 2.83 10.02
N ALA A 63 -7.67 3.95 10.35
CA ALA A 63 -8.93 3.95 11.09
C ALA A 63 -10.10 4.36 10.19
N TRP A 64 -11.07 3.46 10.01
CA TRP A 64 -12.30 3.72 9.25
C TRP A 64 -13.46 2.80 9.67
N THR A 65 -14.70 3.15 9.31
CA THR A 65 -15.91 2.40 9.69
C THR A 65 -15.95 1.00 9.11
N THR A 66 -15.39 0.79 7.91
CA THR A 66 -15.33 -0.49 7.21
C THR A 66 -13.93 -0.78 6.73
N SER A 67 -13.60 -2.06 6.53
CA SER A 67 -12.39 -2.42 5.81
C SER A 67 -12.50 -1.97 4.36
N PHE A 68 -11.37 -1.63 3.78
CA PHE A 68 -11.25 -1.20 2.39
C PHE A 68 -10.31 -2.14 1.62
N PRO A 69 -10.73 -2.63 0.44
CA PRO A 69 -9.91 -3.52 -0.37
C PRO A 69 -8.88 -2.72 -1.18
N LEU A 70 -7.65 -2.65 -0.67
CA LEU A 70 -6.51 -2.03 -1.37
C LEU A 70 -5.93 -2.96 -2.44
N ASN A 71 -6.64 -3.09 -3.55
CA ASN A 71 -6.27 -4.01 -4.64
C ASN A 71 -5.07 -3.49 -5.43
N PRO A 72 -4.08 -4.33 -5.80
CA PRO A 72 -3.01 -3.95 -6.72
C PRO A 72 -3.54 -3.54 -8.09
N VAL A 73 -3.00 -2.45 -8.64
CA VAL A 73 -3.31 -1.95 -9.99
C VAL A 73 -2.16 -2.26 -10.95
N SER A 74 -0.94 -1.90 -10.56
CA SER A 74 0.26 -2.11 -11.36
C SER A 74 1.51 -2.17 -10.49
N SER A 75 2.57 -2.73 -11.05
CA SER A 75 3.93 -2.68 -10.50
C SER A 75 4.93 -2.76 -11.64
N GLU A 76 6.16 -2.34 -11.38
CA GLU A 76 7.30 -2.54 -12.24
C GLU A 76 8.18 -3.66 -11.67
N ILE A 77 8.69 -4.51 -12.55
CA ILE A 77 9.52 -5.65 -12.15
C ILE A 77 10.99 -5.26 -12.28
N ALA A 78 11.74 -5.35 -11.18
CA ALA A 78 13.19 -5.22 -11.16
C ALA A 78 13.82 -6.58 -10.85
N CYS A 79 14.24 -7.28 -11.91
CA CYS A 79 15.02 -8.52 -11.81
C CYS A 79 16.52 -8.20 -12.01
N PRO A 80 17.42 -8.99 -11.39
CA PRO A 80 18.86 -8.91 -11.65
C PRO A 80 19.24 -9.15 -13.11
#